data_AF-A0A832B6A5-F1
#
_entry.id   AF-A0A832B6A5-F1
#
_cell.length_a   1.000
_cell.length_b   1.000
_cell.length_c   1.000
_cell.angle_alpha   90.00
_cell.angle_beta   90.00
_cell.angle_gamma   90.00
#
_symmetry.space_group_name_H-M   'P 1'
#
loop_
_entity.id
_entity.type
_entity.pdbx_description
1 polymer ?
#
loop_
_entity_poly.entity_id
_entity_poly.type
_entity_poly.pdbx_seq_one_letter_code
_entity_poly.pdbx_strand_id
1 'polypeptide(L)'
;MEENVDESTRDLNRARQSLVEELQAIMYYDERISASKNKELKSVLAHNRDDEKEHASLLIEWLRRNDPEFEKELKEILFSNKAFKELWD
;
A
#
# COMPACT_ATOMS: atom_id res chain seq x y z
N MET A 1 -17.28 -11.43 -7.24
CA MET A 1 -17.74 -10.09 -6.81
C MET A 1 -19.24 -10.15 -6.68
N GLU A 2 -19.81 -9.61 -5.61
CA GLU A 2 -21.26 -9.57 -5.41
C GLU A 2 -21.94 -8.75 -6.51
N GLU A 3 -23.11 -9.22 -6.98
CA GLU A 3 -23.83 -8.61 -8.11
C GLU A 3 -24.49 -7.27 -7.76
N ASN A 4 -24.66 -6.95 -6.47
CA ASN A 4 -25.41 -5.78 -5.98
C ASN A 4 -24.52 -4.75 -5.25
N VAL A 5 -23.30 -4.55 -5.73
CA VAL A 5 -22.37 -3.53 -5.20
C VAL A 5 -22.42 -2.30 -6.11
N ASP A 6 -22.66 -1.13 -5.55
CA ASP A 6 -22.67 0.13 -6.30
C ASP A 6 -21.28 0.45 -6.89
N GLU A 7 -21.25 1.30 -7.92
CA GLU A 7 -20.02 1.59 -8.65
C GLU A 7 -18.92 2.19 -7.77
N SER A 8 -19.27 3.05 -6.81
CA SER A 8 -18.28 3.68 -5.92
C SER A 8 -17.63 2.64 -5.00
N THR A 9 -18.42 1.73 -4.44
CA THR A 9 -17.89 0.62 -3.63
C THR A 9 -17.02 -0.33 -4.47
N ARG A 10 -17.37 -0.55 -5.74
CA ARG A 10 -16.54 -1.37 -6.64
C ARG A 10 -15.19 -0.72 -6.93
N ASP A 11 -15.14 0.59 -7.16
CA ASP A 11 -13.89 1.32 -7.37
C ASP A 11 -13.01 1.36 -6.12
N LEU A 12 -13.62 1.57 -4.95
CA LEU A 12 -12.92 1.44 -3.67
C LEU A 12 -12.30 0.03 -3.51
N ASN A 13 -13.05 -1.03 -3.84
CA ASN A 13 -12.54 -2.38 -3.74
C ASN A 13 -11.43 -2.68 -4.74
N ARG A 14 -11.48 -2.11 -5.96
CA ARG A 14 -10.37 -2.18 -6.93
C ARG A 14 -9.11 -1.55 -6.35
N ALA A 15 -9.20 -0.32 -5.85
CA ALA A 15 -8.06 0.39 -5.28
C ALA A 15 -7.49 -0.33 -4.05
N ARG A 16 -8.34 -0.87 -3.16
CA ARG A 16 -7.91 -1.64 -1.98
C ARG A 16 -7.22 -2.95 -2.37
N GLN A 17 -7.79 -3.69 -3.33
CA GLN A 17 -7.20 -4.95 -3.79
C GLN A 17 -5.85 -4.70 -4.47
N SER A 18 -5.74 -3.67 -5.32
CA SER A 18 -4.46 -3.28 -5.91
C SER A 18 -3.44 -2.88 -4.83
N LEU A 19 -3.85 -2.13 -3.80
CA LEU A 19 -2.93 -1.77 -2.71
C LEU A 19 -2.41 -3.01 -1.96
N VAL A 20 -3.28 -4.00 -1.74
CA VAL A 20 -2.87 -5.31 -1.16
C VAL A 20 -1.85 -6.01 -2.04
N GLU A 21 -2.05 -6.00 -3.36
CA GLU A 21 -1.14 -6.60 -4.33
C GLU A 21 0.23 -5.92 -4.34
N GLU A 22 0.28 -4.58 -4.30
CA GLU A 22 1.55 -3.85 -4.23
C GLU A 22 2.32 -4.15 -2.94
N LEU A 23 1.62 -4.19 -1.79
CA LEU A 23 2.24 -4.57 -0.52
C LEU A 23 2.74 -6.02 -0.51
N GLN A 24 2.01 -6.94 -1.15
CA GLN A 24 2.47 -8.32 -1.33
C GLN A 24 3.69 -8.42 -2.25
N ALA A 25 3.74 -7.61 -3.31
CA ALA A 25 4.89 -7.55 -4.20
C ALA A 25 6.14 -7.05 -3.45
N ILE A 26 6.02 -5.98 -2.64
CA ILE A 26 7.10 -5.48 -1.77
C ILE A 26 7.62 -6.60 -0.86
N MET A 27 6.72 -7.30 -0.17
CA MET A 27 7.05 -8.42 0.73
C MET A 27 7.82 -9.54 -0.01
N TYR A 28 7.33 -9.96 -1.17
CA TYR A 28 8.00 -11.00 -1.96
C TYR A 28 9.36 -10.56 -2.49
N TYR A 29 9.51 -9.30 -2.90
CA TYR A 29 10.80 -8.80 -3.33
C TYR A 29 11.80 -8.74 -2.18
N ASP A 30 11.41 -8.29 -0.98
CA ASP A 30 12.29 -8.29 0.19
C ASP A 30 12.80 -9.71 0.52
N GLU A 31 11.92 -10.72 0.51
CA GLU A 31 12.30 -12.12 0.71
C GLU A 31 13.31 -12.59 -0.35
N ARG A 32 13.03 -12.32 -1.63
CA ARG A 32 13.89 -12.75 -2.75
C ARG A 32 15.23 -12.03 -2.76
N ILE A 33 15.27 -10.74 -2.44
CA ILE A 33 16.50 -9.95 -2.30
C ILE A 33 17.37 -10.52 -1.18
N SER A 34 16.74 -10.85 -0.04
CA SER A 34 17.43 -11.46 1.11
C SER A 34 18.04 -12.82 0.73
N ALA A 35 17.26 -13.71 0.11
CA ALA A 35 17.66 -15.07 -0.22
C ALA A 35 18.62 -15.18 -1.42
N SER A 36 18.57 -14.24 -2.37
CA SER A 36 19.40 -14.30 -3.58
C SER A 36 20.90 -14.17 -3.26
N LYS A 37 21.75 -14.84 -4.05
CA LYS A 37 23.21 -14.65 -4.04
C LYS A 37 23.73 -13.92 -5.28
N ASN A 38 22.90 -13.73 -6.30
CA ASN A 38 23.27 -13.05 -7.54
C ASN A 38 23.06 -11.54 -7.37
N LYS A 39 24.15 -10.76 -7.48
CA LYS A 39 24.14 -9.30 -7.27
C LYS A 39 23.31 -8.54 -8.32
N GLU A 40 23.35 -8.98 -9.58
CA GLU A 40 22.62 -8.34 -10.66
C GLU A 40 21.11 -8.54 -10.47
N LEU A 41 20.69 -9.77 -10.15
CA LEU A 41 19.30 -10.05 -9.82
C LEU A 41 18.83 -9.25 -8.59
N LYS A 42 19.65 -9.14 -7.53
CA LYS A 42 19.30 -8.29 -6.37
C LYS A 42 19.02 -6.85 -6.77
N SER A 43 19.82 -6.29 -7.69
CA SER A 43 19.64 -4.91 -8.15
C SER A 43 18.30 -4.73 -8.85
N VAL A 44 17.92 -5.66 -9.73
CA VAL A 44 16.62 -5.61 -10.42
C VAL A 44 15.46 -5.75 -9.44
N LEU A 45 15.53 -6.72 -8.53
CA LEU A 45 14.47 -6.94 -7.54
C LEU A 45 14.33 -5.76 -6.57
N ALA A 46 15.43 -5.12 -6.17
CA ALA A 46 15.41 -3.94 -5.30
C ALA A 46 14.79 -2.73 -6.00
N HIS A 47 15.11 -2.51 -7.29
CA HIS A 47 14.49 -1.46 -8.08
C HIS A 47 12.98 -1.67 -8.17
N ASN A 48 12.53 -2.85 -8.61
CA ASN A 48 11.10 -3.14 -8.73
C ASN A 48 10.37 -2.97 -7.40
N ARG A 49 10.94 -3.48 -6.29
CA ARG A 49 10.37 -3.32 -4.95
C ARG A 49 10.13 -1.85 -4.58
N ASP A 50 11.09 -1.00 -4.90
CA ASP A 50 11.02 0.40 -4.53
C ASP A 50 10.01 1.16 -5.41
N ASP A 51 9.82 0.76 -6.67
CA ASP A 51 8.75 1.24 -7.54
C ASP A 51 7.36 0.86 -7.01
N GLU A 52 7.17 -0.37 -6.49
CA GLU A 52 5.86 -0.76 -5.91
C GLU A 52 5.46 0.11 -4.70
N LYS A 53 6.44 0.72 -3.99
CA LYS A 53 6.13 1.67 -2.91
C LYS A 53 5.55 2.98 -3.45
N GLU A 54 5.96 3.40 -4.64
CA GLU A 54 5.32 4.50 -5.36
C GLU A 54 3.89 4.12 -5.74
N HIS A 55 3.69 2.94 -6.35
CA HIS A 55 2.36 2.45 -6.73
C HIS A 55 1.40 2.37 -5.52
N ALA A 56 1.87 1.77 -4.41
CA ALA A 56 1.12 1.72 -3.16
C ALA A 56 0.75 3.13 -2.66
N SER A 57 1.68 4.08 -2.73
CA SER A 57 1.44 5.48 -2.30
C SER A 57 0.40 6.18 -3.17
N LEU A 58 0.40 5.96 -4.49
CA LEU A 58 -0.59 6.50 -5.41
C LEU A 58 -2.00 5.95 -5.11
N LEU A 59 -2.10 4.65 -4.79
CA LEU A 59 -3.36 4.02 -4.41
C LEU A 59 -3.88 4.52 -3.05
N ILE A 60 -2.98 4.69 -2.07
CA ILE A 60 -3.32 5.31 -0.77
C ILE A 60 -3.86 6.73 -0.98
N GLU A 61 -3.24 7.53 -1.84
CA GLU A 61 -3.71 8.89 -2.13
C GLU A 61 -5.08 8.89 -2.83
N TRP A 62 -5.33 7.95 -3.75
CA TRP A 62 -6.66 7.82 -4.36
C TRP A 62 -7.70 7.43 -3.31
N LEU A 63 -7.40 6.47 -2.42
CA LEU A 63 -8.28 6.09 -1.31
C LEU A 63 -8.55 7.28 -0.39
N ARG A 64 -7.52 8.04 -0.01
CA ARG A 64 -7.65 9.26 0.81
C ARG A 64 -8.63 10.27 0.19
N ARG A 65 -8.67 10.40 -1.14
CA ARG A 65 -9.59 11.34 -1.82
C ARG A 65 -11.02 10.83 -1.93
N ASN A 66 -11.27 9.53 -1.76
CA ASN A 66 -12.55 8.90 -2.06
C ASN A 66 -13.17 8.15 -0.85
N ASP A 67 -12.48 8.09 0.28
CA ASP A 67 -12.94 7.45 1.53
C ASP A 67 -12.74 8.44 2.71
N PRO A 68 -13.78 9.16 3.15
CA PRO A 68 -13.66 10.23 4.15
C PRO A 68 -13.13 9.76 5.51
N GLU A 69 -13.44 8.54 5.93
CA GLU A 69 -12.92 8.01 7.19
C GLU A 69 -11.43 7.67 7.03
N PHE A 70 -11.04 7.09 5.90
CA PHE A 70 -9.63 6.85 5.58
C PHE A 70 -8.82 8.16 5.55
N GLU A 71 -9.40 9.26 5.02
CA GLU A 71 -8.77 10.58 5.05
C GLU A 71 -8.53 11.08 6.48
N LYS A 72 -9.54 10.96 7.35
CA LYS A 72 -9.46 11.38 8.76
C LYS A 72 -8.30 10.67 9.46
N GLU A 73 -8.27 9.33 9.37
CA GLU A 73 -7.24 8.52 10.01
C GLU A 73 -5.84 8.82 9.48
N LEU A 74 -5.67 8.96 8.15
CA LEU A 74 -4.37 9.27 7.56
C LEU A 74 -3.81 10.62 8.04
N LYS A 75 -4.66 11.65 8.19
CA LYS A 75 -4.25 12.97 8.67
C LYS A 75 -3.87 12.99 10.15
N GLU A 76 -4.51 12.14 10.96
CA GLU A 76 -4.25 12.04 12.39
C GLU A 76 -2.99 11.22 12.70
N ILE A 77 -2.78 10.14 11.94
CA ILE A 77 -1.76 9.13 12.23
C ILE A 77 -0.43 9.44 11.54
N LEU A 78 -0.44 9.76 10.24
CA LEU A 78 0.79 9.80 9.45
C LEU A 78 1.65 11.04 9.75
N PHE A 79 2.98 10.85 9.66
CA PHE A 79 3.99 11.89 9.88
C PHE A 79 3.97 12.51 11.30
N SER A 80 3.36 11.82 12.26
CA SER A 80 3.36 12.18 13.67
C SER A 80 4.61 11.66 14.39
N ASN A 81 5.05 12.39 15.42
CA ASN A 81 6.10 11.97 16.35
C ASN A 81 5.54 11.51 17.71
N LYS A 82 4.22 11.45 17.87
CA LYS A 82 3.59 10.94 19.10
C LYS A 82 3.95 9.48 19.33
N ALA A 83 3.85 9.01 20.57
CA ALA A 83 3.97 7.59 20.82
C ALA A 83 2.84 6.84 20.11
N PHE A 84 3.11 5.65 19.55
CA PHE A 84 2.09 4.91 18.79
C PHE A 84 0.78 4.76 19.55
N LYS A 85 0.84 4.39 20.84
CA LYS A 85 -0.32 4.26 21.73
C LYS A 85 -1.20 5.50 21.89
N GLU A 86 -0.76 6.65 21.38
CA GLU A 86 -1.43 7.95 21.43
C GLU A 86 -1.96 8.38 20.06
N LEU A 87 -1.84 7.51 19.03
CA LEU A 87 -2.37 7.74 17.68
C LEU A 87 -3.76 7.13 17.48
N TRP A 88 -4.29 6.44 18.49
CA TRP A 88 -5.65 5.92 18.51
C TRP A 88 -6.26 6.14 19.90
N ASP A 89 -7.58 6.37 19.95
CA ASP A 89 -8.37 6.45 21.18
C ASP A 89 -8.92 5.08 21.60
#